data_AF-A0A6A3H2M4-F1
#
_entry.id   AF-A0A6A3H2M4-F1
#
_cell.length_a   1.000
_cell.length_b   1.000
_cell.length_c   1.000
_cell.angle_alpha   90.00
_cell.angle_beta   90.00
_cell.angle_gamma   90.00
#
_symmetry.space_group_name_H-M   'P 1'
#
loop_
_entity.id
_entity.type
_entity.pdbx_description
1 polymer ?
#
loop_
_entity_poly.entity_id
_entity_poly.type
_entity_poly.pdbx_seq_one_letter_code
_entity_poly.pdbx_strand_id
1 'polypeptide(L)'
;MAKKQGGMNTKVEAANAKKAAAKASKDAAKAAAAAAAESAEWSKGADARGDRRRQEEERKRTEAEAKKAEKQKLLALEEHALDEDKRVIRKQKKAVKEVAKPWEEALKPAGAKKSNRGSKKPSAFAAGPSGGKLTQADMAALSEAEEARTAAKPGRKAIKFDNNFQANKNRNQDEDGEARSLDAALDLLTVSDKEMEKHPERRAKAAYKAFEEVMMPQLREDYPGLKLSQYKQKLSELWRRSPDNPLNQESLAYNAKKL
;
A
#
# COMPACT_ATOMS: atom_id res chain seq x y z
N MET A 1 37.13 71.42 -15.78
CA MET A 1 36.34 71.09 -14.56
C MET A 1 35.65 69.74 -14.78
N ALA A 2 36.33 68.62 -14.51
CA ALA A 2 35.79 67.28 -14.75
C ALA A 2 34.96 66.82 -13.53
N LYS A 3 33.65 66.66 -13.73
CA LYS A 3 32.71 66.20 -12.69
C LYS A 3 32.96 64.71 -12.44
N LYS A 4 33.55 64.38 -11.29
CA LYS A 4 33.77 63.00 -10.84
C LYS A 4 32.40 62.32 -10.76
N GLN A 5 32.12 61.42 -11.72
CA GLN A 5 30.97 60.53 -11.70
C GLN A 5 31.15 59.59 -10.51
N GLY A 6 30.69 60.01 -9.34
CA GLY A 6 30.65 59.19 -8.14
C GLY A 6 29.62 58.10 -8.37
N GLY A 7 30.11 56.86 -8.54
CA GLY A 7 29.29 55.66 -8.59
C GLY A 7 28.25 55.69 -7.47
N MET A 8 27.03 55.35 -7.83
CA MET A 8 25.85 55.41 -6.97
C MET A 8 26.15 54.75 -5.62
N ASN A 9 25.71 55.39 -4.53
CA ASN A 9 25.99 54.92 -3.17
C ASN A 9 25.31 53.56 -2.97
N THR A 10 26.08 52.47 -3.04
CA THR A 10 25.63 51.07 -3.06
C THR A 10 24.67 50.73 -1.91
N LYS A 11 24.81 51.40 -0.77
CA LYS A 11 23.91 51.27 0.38
C LYS A 11 22.51 51.87 0.13
N VAL A 12 22.44 53.00 -0.57
CA VAL A 12 21.18 53.65 -0.96
C VAL A 12 20.48 52.86 -2.04
N GLU A 13 21.23 52.32 -3.01
CA GLU A 13 20.69 51.41 -4.01
C GLU A 13 20.14 50.13 -3.39
N ALA A 14 20.87 49.52 -2.44
CA ALA A 14 20.39 48.35 -1.71
C ALA A 14 19.12 48.66 -0.89
N ALA A 15 19.02 49.85 -0.28
CA ALA A 15 17.83 50.26 0.46
C ALA A 15 16.63 50.50 -0.48
N ASN A 16 16.86 51.13 -1.63
CA ASN A 16 15.83 51.33 -2.65
C ASN A 16 15.40 50.01 -3.30
N ALA A 17 16.32 49.08 -3.54
CA ALA A 17 16.03 47.73 -4.03
C ALA A 17 15.18 46.94 -3.01
N LYS A 18 15.49 47.02 -1.71
CA LYS A 18 14.66 46.41 -0.65
C LYS A 18 13.26 47.02 -0.59
N LYS A 19 13.13 48.34 -0.71
CA LYS A 19 11.82 49.01 -0.78
C LYS A 19 11.05 48.64 -2.05
N ALA A 20 11.74 48.53 -3.19
CA ALA A 20 11.14 48.09 -4.45
C ALA A 20 10.68 46.63 -4.39
N ALA A 21 11.47 45.73 -3.78
CA ALA A 21 11.09 44.34 -3.57
C ALA A 21 9.89 44.20 -2.63
N ALA A 22 9.84 44.98 -1.55
CA ALA A 22 8.68 45.01 -0.64
C ALA A 22 7.42 45.59 -1.31
N LYS A 23 7.59 46.57 -2.19
CA LYS A 23 6.49 47.09 -3.00
C LYS A 23 6.02 46.05 -4.03
N ALA A 24 6.94 45.39 -4.72
CA ALA A 24 6.64 44.35 -5.68
C ALA A 24 5.94 43.14 -5.03
N SER A 25 6.34 42.73 -3.83
CA SER A 25 5.64 41.65 -3.10
C SER A 25 4.23 42.07 -2.68
N LYS A 26 4.05 43.33 -2.24
CA LYS A 26 2.72 43.86 -1.91
C LYS A 26 1.82 43.99 -3.14
N ASP A 27 2.37 44.43 -4.26
CA ASP A 27 1.64 44.58 -5.52
C ASP A 27 1.33 43.20 -6.12
N ALA A 28 2.25 42.22 -6.03
CA ALA A 28 2.01 40.83 -6.41
C ALA A 28 0.93 40.16 -5.53
N ALA A 29 0.94 40.40 -4.22
CA ALA A 29 -0.12 39.89 -3.33
C ALA A 29 -1.49 40.50 -3.67
N LYS A 30 -1.54 41.80 -4.00
CA LYS A 30 -2.77 42.45 -4.46
C LYS A 30 -3.25 41.92 -5.81
N ALA A 31 -2.33 41.72 -6.76
CA ALA A 31 -2.65 41.14 -8.06
C ALA A 31 -3.15 39.70 -7.93
N ALA A 32 -2.53 38.89 -7.06
CA ALA A 32 -3.00 37.54 -6.76
C ALA A 32 -4.38 37.54 -6.09
N ALA A 33 -4.65 38.48 -5.17
CA ALA A 33 -5.96 38.63 -4.56
C ALA A 33 -7.04 39.07 -5.57
N ALA A 34 -6.71 39.98 -6.48
CA ALA A 34 -7.61 40.41 -7.56
C ALA A 34 -7.89 39.27 -8.54
N ALA A 35 -6.86 38.51 -8.95
CA ALA A 35 -7.02 37.34 -9.82
C ALA A 35 -7.82 36.22 -9.14
N ALA A 36 -7.64 36.01 -7.83
CA ALA A 36 -8.44 35.07 -7.06
C ALA A 36 -9.91 35.51 -6.98
N ALA A 37 -10.17 36.80 -6.74
CA ALA A 37 -11.52 37.36 -6.75
C ALA A 37 -12.19 37.20 -8.12
N GLU A 38 -11.48 37.53 -9.21
CA GLU A 38 -11.97 37.35 -10.57
C GLU A 38 -12.25 35.86 -10.86
N SER A 39 -11.34 34.94 -10.49
CA SER A 39 -11.57 33.50 -10.65
C SER A 39 -12.79 33.00 -9.87
N ALA A 40 -13.04 33.57 -8.67
CA ALA A 40 -14.21 33.25 -7.87
C ALA A 40 -15.49 33.77 -8.53
N GLU A 41 -15.47 34.97 -9.13
CA GLU A 41 -16.58 35.51 -9.91
C GLU A 41 -16.89 34.66 -11.14
N TRP A 42 -15.86 34.26 -11.91
CA TRP A 42 -16.04 33.34 -13.05
C TRP A 42 -16.51 31.94 -12.64
N SER A 43 -16.19 31.50 -11.43
CA SER A 43 -16.70 30.22 -10.90
C SER A 43 -18.17 30.27 -10.47
N LYS A 44 -18.73 31.46 -10.26
CA LYS A 44 -20.11 31.68 -9.81
C LYS A 44 -21.07 31.47 -10.99
N GLY A 45 -21.41 30.21 -11.25
CA GLY A 45 -22.24 29.79 -12.38
C GLY A 45 -21.69 28.57 -13.11
N ALA A 46 -20.46 28.15 -12.79
CA ALA A 46 -19.91 26.88 -13.24
C ALA A 46 -20.67 25.70 -12.62
N ASP A 47 -20.83 24.60 -13.37
CA ASP A 47 -21.44 23.37 -12.86
C ASP A 47 -20.45 22.61 -11.96
N ALA A 48 -20.26 23.12 -10.75
CA ALA A 48 -19.37 22.53 -9.75
C ALA A 48 -19.70 21.06 -9.44
N ARG A 49 -20.97 20.65 -9.61
CA ARG A 49 -21.41 19.27 -9.38
C ARG A 49 -21.01 18.37 -10.56
N GLY A 50 -21.19 18.84 -11.79
CA GLY A 50 -20.75 18.16 -13.00
C GLY A 50 -19.23 18.02 -13.07
N ASP A 51 -18.50 19.08 -12.77
CA ASP A 51 -17.04 19.06 -12.77
C ASP A 51 -16.47 18.18 -11.65
N ARG A 52 -17.07 18.21 -10.44
CA ARG A 52 -16.71 17.27 -9.37
C ARG A 52 -16.92 15.82 -9.78
N ARG A 53 -18.03 15.51 -10.46
CA ARG A 53 -18.30 14.16 -10.96
C ARG A 53 -17.27 13.73 -12.01
N ARG A 54 -16.90 14.60 -12.95
CA ARG A 54 -15.84 14.33 -13.93
C ARG A 54 -14.49 14.10 -13.26
N GLN A 55 -14.12 14.94 -12.29
CA GLN A 55 -12.88 14.79 -11.53
C GLN A 55 -12.85 13.50 -10.70
N GLU A 56 -13.96 13.11 -10.07
CA GLU A 56 -14.07 11.83 -9.35
C GLU A 56 -13.98 10.62 -10.31
N GLU A 57 -14.59 10.71 -11.49
CA GLU A 57 -14.49 9.67 -12.53
C GLU A 57 -13.06 9.55 -13.08
N GLU A 58 -12.37 10.66 -13.31
CA GLU A 58 -10.96 10.68 -13.73
C GLU A 58 -10.04 10.15 -12.64
N ARG A 59 -10.20 10.58 -11.38
CA ARG A 59 -9.45 10.03 -10.24
C ARG A 59 -9.65 8.53 -10.13
N LYS A 60 -10.90 8.05 -10.19
CA LYS A 60 -11.20 6.62 -10.16
C LYS A 60 -10.59 5.85 -11.34
N ARG A 61 -10.52 6.44 -12.54
CA ARG A 61 -9.82 5.85 -13.70
C ARG A 61 -8.32 5.78 -13.46
N THR A 62 -7.70 6.87 -13.03
CA THR A 62 -6.25 6.91 -12.75
C THR A 62 -5.86 5.95 -11.63
N GLU A 63 -6.67 5.83 -10.58
CA GLU A 63 -6.45 4.86 -9.50
C GLU A 63 -6.63 3.42 -9.98
N ALA A 64 -7.62 3.15 -10.84
CA ALA A 64 -7.82 1.83 -11.43
C ALA A 64 -6.67 1.47 -12.37
N GLU A 65 -6.16 2.43 -13.14
CA GLU A 65 -4.98 2.26 -14.00
C GLU A 65 -3.71 2.06 -13.20
N ALA A 66 -3.51 2.81 -12.11
CA ALA A 66 -2.40 2.60 -11.18
C ALA A 66 -2.45 1.21 -10.54
N LYS A 67 -3.61 0.81 -10.00
CA LYS A 67 -3.81 -0.53 -9.42
C LYS A 67 -3.60 -1.65 -10.44
N LYS A 68 -4.06 -1.46 -11.68
CA LYS A 68 -3.82 -2.41 -12.77
C LYS A 68 -2.33 -2.47 -13.14
N ALA A 69 -1.65 -1.33 -13.22
CA ALA A 69 -0.22 -1.28 -13.51
C ALA A 69 0.62 -1.92 -12.40
N GLU A 70 0.29 -1.70 -11.13
CA GLU A 70 0.95 -2.37 -10.00
C GLU A 70 0.72 -3.88 -10.00
N LYS A 71 -0.53 -4.32 -10.21
CA LYS A 71 -0.85 -5.75 -10.34
C LYS A 71 -0.11 -6.39 -11.52
N GLN A 72 -0.04 -5.70 -12.66
CA GLN A 72 0.71 -6.19 -13.82
C GLN A 72 2.22 -6.26 -13.54
N LYS A 73 2.79 -5.29 -12.83
CA LYS A 73 4.20 -5.34 -12.41
C LYS A 73 4.46 -6.52 -11.48
N LEU A 74 3.56 -6.81 -10.54
CA LEU A 74 3.69 -7.95 -9.63
C LEU A 74 3.58 -9.29 -10.36
N LEU A 75 2.61 -9.42 -11.27
CA LEU A 75 2.49 -10.61 -12.12
C LEU A 75 3.73 -10.80 -13.01
N ALA A 76 4.29 -9.73 -13.58
CA ALA A 76 5.51 -9.82 -14.38
C ALA A 76 6.73 -10.29 -13.55
N LEU A 77 6.82 -9.87 -12.29
CA LEU A 77 7.85 -10.36 -11.36
C LEU A 77 7.66 -11.84 -11.01
N GLU A 78 6.41 -12.27 -10.79
CA GLU A 78 6.07 -13.67 -10.55
C GLU A 78 6.36 -14.55 -11.78
N GLU A 79 6.00 -14.09 -12.99
CA GLU A 79 6.30 -14.79 -14.24
C GLU A 79 7.80 -14.90 -14.48
N HIS A 80 8.56 -13.84 -14.20
CA HIS A 80 10.02 -13.87 -14.30
C HIS A 80 10.64 -14.88 -13.33
N ALA A 81 10.19 -14.92 -12.08
CA ALA A 81 10.65 -15.89 -11.09
C ALA A 81 10.33 -17.33 -11.50
N LEU A 82 9.12 -17.59 -12.02
CA LEU A 82 8.73 -18.91 -12.51
C LEU A 82 9.55 -19.34 -13.73
N ASP A 83 9.91 -18.40 -14.62
CA ASP A 83 10.74 -18.70 -15.77
C ASP A 83 12.21 -18.95 -15.40
N GLU A 84 12.74 -18.26 -14.38
CA GLU A 84 14.04 -18.58 -13.78
C GLU A 84 14.04 -19.99 -13.19
N ASP A 85 13.01 -20.35 -12.41
CA ASP A 85 12.86 -21.70 -11.87
C ASP A 85 12.76 -22.76 -12.98
N LYS A 86 12.00 -22.50 -14.04
CA LYS A 86 11.93 -23.40 -15.21
C LYS A 86 13.29 -23.55 -15.89
N ARG A 87 14.08 -22.47 -15.99
CA ARG A 87 15.45 -22.51 -16.54
C ARG A 87 16.37 -23.33 -15.65
N VAL A 88 16.29 -23.17 -14.32
CA VAL A 88 17.05 -23.96 -13.35
C VAL A 88 16.69 -25.44 -13.45
N ILE A 89 15.39 -25.78 -13.49
CA ILE A 89 14.92 -27.17 -13.64
C ILE A 89 15.40 -27.78 -14.97
N ARG A 90 15.34 -27.03 -16.08
CA ARG A 90 15.87 -27.50 -17.38
C ARG A 90 17.38 -27.73 -17.32
N LYS A 91 18.14 -26.85 -16.64
CA LYS A 91 19.59 -26.98 -16.47
C LYS A 91 19.94 -28.20 -15.61
N GLN A 92 19.21 -28.42 -14.50
CA GLN A 92 19.35 -29.62 -13.68
C GLN A 92 19.02 -30.89 -14.46
N LYS A 93 17.91 -30.93 -15.21
CA LYS A 93 17.56 -32.08 -16.08
C LYS A 93 18.62 -32.33 -17.15
N LYS A 94 19.19 -31.28 -17.75
CA LYS A 94 20.30 -31.42 -18.70
C LYS A 94 21.55 -31.96 -18.01
N ALA A 95 21.92 -31.46 -16.83
CA ALA A 95 23.05 -31.96 -16.05
C ALA A 95 22.87 -33.44 -15.65
N VAL A 96 21.69 -33.82 -15.14
CA VAL A 96 21.37 -35.22 -14.84
C VAL A 96 21.44 -36.08 -16.09
N LYS A 97 20.96 -35.60 -17.24
CA LYS A 97 21.06 -36.33 -18.52
C LYS A 97 22.50 -36.44 -19.02
N GLU A 98 23.32 -35.40 -18.90
CA GLU A 98 24.75 -35.46 -19.28
C GLU A 98 25.55 -36.36 -18.34
N VAL A 99 25.24 -36.41 -17.04
CA VAL A 99 25.81 -37.40 -16.11
C VAL A 99 25.26 -38.80 -16.41
N ALA A 100 24.04 -38.89 -16.95
CA ALA A 100 23.42 -40.16 -17.28
C ALA A 100 23.92 -40.80 -18.58
N LYS A 101 24.26 -39.96 -19.57
CA LYS A 101 24.75 -40.41 -20.89
C LYS A 101 26.00 -41.30 -20.79
N PRO A 102 27.05 -40.97 -20.01
CA PRO A 102 28.23 -41.82 -19.86
C PRO A 102 27.93 -43.23 -19.37
N TRP A 103 26.98 -43.41 -18.43
CA TRP A 103 26.62 -44.73 -17.93
C TRP A 103 25.66 -45.48 -18.88
N GLU A 104 24.75 -44.78 -19.56
CA GLU A 104 23.87 -45.38 -20.58
C GLU A 104 24.64 -45.78 -21.86
N GLU A 105 25.72 -45.09 -22.20
CA GLU A 105 26.63 -45.43 -23.32
C GLU A 105 27.43 -46.71 -23.01
N ALA A 106 27.85 -46.90 -21.75
CA ALA A 106 28.57 -48.08 -21.28
C ALA A 106 27.70 -49.34 -21.15
N LEU A 107 26.38 -49.17 -20.99
CA LEU A 107 25.41 -50.26 -20.83
C LEU A 107 24.66 -50.64 -22.13
N LYS A 108 24.96 -49.98 -23.26
CA LYS A 108 24.43 -50.40 -24.57
C LYS A 108 25.32 -51.50 -25.17
N PRO A 109 24.85 -52.75 -25.31
CA PRO A 109 25.53 -53.72 -26.16
C PRO A 109 25.51 -53.23 -27.61
N ALA A 110 26.62 -53.40 -28.32
CA ALA A 110 26.75 -53.02 -29.72
C ALA A 110 25.65 -53.70 -30.58
N GLY A 111 24.64 -52.92 -30.98
CA GLY A 111 23.62 -53.36 -31.93
C GLY A 111 22.17 -53.32 -31.42
N ALA A 112 21.59 -52.14 -31.23
CA ALA A 112 20.13 -52.01 -31.14
C ALA A 112 19.65 -50.65 -31.70
N LYS A 113 19.18 -50.65 -32.95
CA LYS A 113 18.45 -49.51 -33.53
C LYS A 113 17.07 -49.41 -32.86
N LYS A 114 16.74 -48.27 -32.25
CA LYS A 114 15.40 -47.99 -31.74
C LYS A 114 14.48 -47.59 -32.89
N SER A 115 13.52 -48.47 -33.22
CA SER A 115 12.35 -48.15 -34.03
C SER A 115 11.36 -47.31 -33.21
N ASN A 116 10.94 -46.18 -33.76
CA ASN A 116 9.87 -45.37 -33.21
C ASN A 116 8.54 -45.84 -33.84
N ARG A 117 7.78 -46.68 -33.13
CA ARG A 117 6.45 -47.13 -33.56
C ARG A 117 5.48 -47.07 -32.39
N GLY A 118 4.69 -46.01 -32.39
CA GLY A 118 3.26 -45.99 -32.07
C GLY A 118 2.78 -46.61 -30.76
N SER A 119 2.35 -45.77 -29.83
CA SER A 119 1.31 -46.11 -28.86
C SER A 119 0.52 -44.88 -28.43
N LYS A 120 -0.41 -44.44 -29.30
CA LYS A 120 -1.57 -43.64 -28.88
C LYS A 120 -2.60 -44.61 -28.30
N LYS A 121 -2.86 -44.52 -26.99
CA LYS A 121 -4.05 -45.10 -26.35
C LYS A 121 -5.20 -44.10 -26.46
N PRO A 122 -6.41 -44.48 -26.91
CA PRO A 122 -7.61 -43.71 -26.62
C PRO A 122 -8.20 -44.13 -25.26
N SER A 123 -8.44 -43.15 -24.39
CA SER A 123 -9.18 -43.32 -23.14
C SER A 123 -10.68 -43.39 -23.43
N ALA A 124 -11.31 -44.51 -23.07
CA ALA A 124 -12.76 -44.62 -22.96
C ALA A 124 -13.22 -43.92 -21.68
N PHE A 125 -13.94 -42.81 -21.81
CA PHE A 125 -14.76 -42.26 -20.72
C PHE A 125 -16.22 -42.26 -21.18
N ALA A 126 -17.05 -42.92 -20.38
CA ALA A 126 -18.45 -43.19 -20.62
C ALA A 126 -19.27 -41.90 -20.74
N ALA A 127 -20.02 -41.79 -21.83
CA ALA A 127 -21.12 -40.86 -21.97
C ALA A 127 -22.39 -41.51 -21.38
N GLY A 128 -22.94 -40.90 -20.32
CA GLY A 128 -24.23 -41.28 -19.76
C GLY A 128 -25.39 -40.88 -20.69
N PRO A 129 -26.52 -41.62 -20.67
CA PRO A 129 -27.64 -41.35 -21.55
C PRO A 129 -28.38 -40.07 -21.17
N SER A 130 -28.57 -39.27 -22.22
CA SER A 130 -29.31 -38.02 -22.34
C SER A 130 -30.73 -38.05 -21.79
N GLY A 131 -31.10 -36.94 -21.16
CA GLY A 131 -32.41 -36.63 -20.61
C GLY A 131 -33.59 -36.80 -21.56
N GLY A 132 -34.69 -37.31 -20.99
CA GLY A 132 -36.00 -37.36 -21.61
C GLY A 132 -36.51 -35.94 -21.87
N LYS A 133 -37.03 -35.74 -23.08
CA LYS A 133 -37.69 -34.50 -23.50
C LYS A 133 -39.01 -34.39 -22.75
N LEU A 134 -39.15 -33.41 -21.86
CA LEU A 134 -40.44 -32.98 -21.32
C LEU A 134 -41.35 -32.56 -22.47
N THR A 135 -42.53 -33.14 -22.55
CA THR A 135 -43.46 -32.84 -23.63
C THR A 135 -44.15 -31.51 -23.37
N GLN A 136 -44.56 -30.80 -24.43
CA GLN A 136 -45.17 -29.46 -24.34
C GLN A 136 -46.42 -29.43 -23.43
N ALA A 137 -47.11 -30.57 -23.29
CA ALA A 137 -48.26 -30.72 -22.39
C ALA A 137 -47.85 -30.67 -20.90
N ASP A 138 -46.69 -31.24 -20.54
CA ASP A 138 -46.20 -31.22 -19.15
C ASP A 138 -45.76 -29.81 -18.73
N MET A 139 -45.22 -29.01 -19.66
CA MET A 139 -44.89 -27.61 -19.40
C MET A 139 -46.14 -26.74 -19.21
N ALA A 140 -47.20 -26.95 -20.00
CA ALA A 140 -48.45 -26.22 -19.84
C ALA A 140 -49.15 -26.58 -18.51
N ALA A 141 -49.15 -27.86 -18.14
CA ALA A 141 -49.71 -28.32 -16.87
C ALA A 141 -48.94 -27.76 -15.66
N LEU A 142 -47.61 -27.69 -15.74
CA LEU A 142 -46.79 -27.08 -14.69
C LEU A 142 -46.97 -25.55 -14.63
N SER A 143 -47.12 -24.87 -15.77
CA SER A 143 -47.37 -23.42 -15.77
C SER A 143 -48.76 -23.05 -15.24
N GLU A 144 -49.81 -23.79 -15.62
CA GLU A 144 -51.18 -23.54 -15.13
C GLU A 144 -51.30 -23.84 -13.63
N ALA A 145 -50.64 -24.90 -13.14
CA ALA A 145 -50.55 -25.19 -11.72
C ALA A 145 -49.75 -24.11 -10.96
N GLU A 146 -48.72 -23.51 -11.57
CA GLU A 146 -47.98 -22.41 -10.96
C GLU A 146 -48.81 -21.11 -10.93
N GLU A 147 -49.53 -20.79 -12.00
CA GLU A 147 -50.43 -19.62 -12.06
C GLU A 147 -51.56 -19.71 -11.03
N ALA A 148 -52.18 -20.88 -10.86
CA ALA A 148 -53.18 -21.11 -9.81
C ALA A 148 -52.59 -20.92 -8.40
N ARG A 149 -51.31 -21.29 -8.18
CA ARG A 149 -50.62 -21.08 -6.89
C ARG A 149 -50.20 -19.63 -6.65
N THR A 150 -49.97 -18.85 -7.71
CA THR A 150 -49.67 -17.41 -7.59
C THR A 150 -50.92 -16.57 -7.37
N ALA A 151 -52.07 -16.97 -7.95
CA ALA A 151 -53.35 -16.29 -7.78
C ALA A 151 -53.99 -16.49 -6.38
N ALA A 152 -53.68 -17.60 -5.70
CA ALA A 152 -54.23 -17.92 -4.39
C ALA A 152 -53.49 -17.31 -3.18
N LYS A 153 -52.42 -16.53 -3.37
CA LYS A 153 -51.72 -15.85 -2.26
C LYS A 153 -52.36 -14.47 -2.00
N PRO A 154 -52.82 -14.19 -0.77
CA PRO A 154 -53.42 -12.89 -0.46
C PRO A 154 -52.40 -11.77 -0.72
N GLY A 155 -52.81 -10.78 -1.51
CA GLY A 155 -51.94 -9.73 -2.04
C GLY A 155 -51.22 -8.93 -0.95
N ARG A 156 -50.02 -8.46 -1.31
CA ARG A 156 -49.02 -7.72 -0.52
C ARG A 156 -49.52 -6.41 0.15
N LYS A 157 -50.81 -6.08 0.07
CA LYS A 157 -51.43 -4.86 0.63
C LYS A 157 -52.13 -5.09 1.98
N ALA A 158 -52.14 -6.32 2.51
CA ALA A 158 -52.77 -6.65 3.79
C ALA A 158 -51.80 -6.67 4.99
N ILE A 159 -50.48 -6.54 4.77
CA ILE A 159 -49.50 -6.47 5.87
C ILE A 159 -49.37 -5.01 6.31
N LYS A 160 -50.15 -4.62 7.30
CA LYS A 160 -49.91 -3.37 8.06
C LYS A 160 -48.80 -3.67 9.07
N PHE A 161 -47.57 -3.24 8.78
CA PHE A 161 -46.54 -3.17 9.80
C PHE A 161 -46.81 -1.93 10.65
N ASP A 162 -47.18 -2.12 11.92
CA ASP A 162 -47.11 -1.03 12.89
C ASP A 162 -45.64 -0.66 13.07
N ASN A 163 -45.29 0.59 12.71
CA ASN A 163 -43.95 1.14 12.86
C ASN A 163 -43.68 1.47 14.33
N ASN A 164 -43.57 0.45 15.17
CA ASN A 164 -43.06 0.57 16.54
C ASN A 164 -41.70 -0.12 16.68
N PHE A 165 -40.80 0.11 15.72
CA PHE A 165 -39.40 -0.30 15.86
C PHE A 165 -38.67 0.74 16.72
N GLN A 166 -38.33 0.38 17.95
CA GLN A 166 -37.33 1.15 18.71
C GLN A 166 -36.00 1.02 17.96
N ALA A 167 -35.45 2.15 17.49
CA ALA A 167 -34.18 2.17 16.80
C ALA A 167 -33.09 1.54 17.69
N ASN A 168 -32.39 0.53 17.15
CA ASN A 168 -31.31 -0.13 17.86
C ASN A 168 -30.21 0.90 18.17
N LYS A 169 -30.05 1.25 19.44
CA LYS A 169 -29.09 2.26 19.92
C LYS A 169 -27.64 1.91 19.54
N ASN A 170 -27.32 0.64 19.29
CA ASN A 170 -26.02 0.19 18.78
C ASN A 170 -25.77 0.49 17.29
N ARG A 171 -26.76 1.00 16.56
CA ARG A 171 -26.57 1.52 15.19
C ARG A 171 -26.24 3.02 15.18
N ASN A 172 -26.47 3.71 16.31
CA ASN A 172 -26.19 5.13 16.51
C ASN A 172 -24.92 5.31 17.37
N GLN A 173 -23.88 4.53 17.09
CA GLN A 173 -22.54 5.08 17.33
C GLN A 173 -22.27 5.95 16.12
N ASP A 174 -22.49 7.24 16.29
CA ASP A 174 -21.92 8.25 15.43
C ASP A 174 -20.40 8.05 15.51
N GLU A 175 -19.84 7.32 14.55
CA GLU A 175 -18.40 7.27 14.34
C GLU A 175 -17.99 8.71 14.04
N ASP A 176 -17.34 9.35 15.01
CA ASP A 176 -16.88 10.73 14.95
C ASP A 176 -15.81 10.87 13.86
N GLY A 177 -16.26 11.05 12.62
CA GLY A 177 -15.46 11.58 11.53
C GLY A 177 -15.67 10.85 10.21
N GLU A 178 -16.42 11.48 9.31
CA GLU A 178 -16.39 11.14 7.90
C GLU A 178 -15.00 11.44 7.33
N ALA A 179 -14.12 10.44 7.33
CA ALA A 179 -12.83 10.48 6.68
C ALA A 179 -12.98 10.46 5.15
N ARG A 180 -13.38 11.61 4.58
CA ARG A 180 -13.57 11.78 3.13
C ARG A 180 -12.25 11.91 2.35
N SER A 181 -11.11 11.97 3.03
CA SER A 181 -9.77 11.97 2.45
C SER A 181 -8.93 10.84 3.05
N LEU A 182 -7.98 10.31 2.27
CA LEU A 182 -7.05 9.27 2.71
C LEU A 182 -6.27 9.71 3.96
N ASP A 183 -5.84 10.97 4.02
CA ASP A 183 -5.11 11.50 5.17
C ASP A 183 -6.00 11.62 6.42
N ALA A 184 -7.27 12.00 6.27
CA ALA A 184 -8.21 12.00 7.39
C ALA A 184 -8.55 10.57 7.84
N ALA A 185 -8.60 9.61 6.92
CA ALA A 185 -8.81 8.20 7.24
C ALA A 185 -7.60 7.62 7.97
N LEU A 186 -6.40 8.03 7.58
CA LEU A 186 -5.18 7.66 8.28
C LEU A 186 -5.13 8.29 9.67
N ASP A 187 -5.40 9.58 9.83
CA ASP A 187 -5.32 10.27 11.14
C ASP A 187 -6.34 9.70 12.15
N LEU A 188 -7.54 9.31 11.66
CA LEU A 188 -8.61 8.73 12.48
C LEU A 188 -8.35 7.26 12.82
N LEU A 189 -7.69 6.51 11.92
CA LEU A 189 -7.31 5.10 12.16
C LEU A 189 -5.98 4.97 12.93
N THR A 190 -5.12 5.99 12.88
CA THR A 190 -3.90 6.05 13.68
C THR A 190 -4.26 6.44 15.11
N VAL A 191 -4.56 5.43 15.93
CA VAL A 191 -4.59 5.58 17.38
C VAL A 191 -3.19 5.96 17.86
N SER A 192 -2.97 7.27 18.02
CA SER A 192 -1.93 7.89 18.85
C SER A 192 -0.48 7.43 18.65
N ASP A 193 0.12 7.67 17.47
CA ASP A 193 1.61 7.67 17.33
C ASP A 193 2.24 9.00 17.82
N LYS A 194 1.43 10.00 18.18
CA LYS A 194 1.89 11.32 18.67
C LYS A 194 1.82 11.50 20.19
N GLU A 195 1.20 10.59 20.92
CA GLU A 195 1.24 10.60 22.38
C GLU A 195 2.39 9.72 22.84
N MET A 196 3.46 10.37 23.33
CA MET A 196 4.63 9.76 23.98
C MET A 196 4.40 8.31 24.40
N GLU A 197 5.06 7.41 23.67
CA GLU A 197 5.01 5.98 23.91
C GLU A 197 5.24 5.70 25.40
N LYS A 198 4.15 5.35 26.09
CA LYS A 198 4.04 5.22 27.55
C LYS A 198 4.83 4.01 28.08
N HIS A 199 5.41 3.22 27.18
CA HIS A 199 6.09 1.98 27.51
C HIS A 199 7.60 2.21 27.66
N PRO A 200 8.16 2.10 28.87
CA PRO A 200 9.60 2.23 29.09
C PRO A 200 10.38 1.18 28.27
N GLU A 201 9.80 0.00 28.02
CA GLU A 201 10.40 -1.05 27.21
C GLU A 201 10.54 -0.67 25.72
N ARG A 202 9.55 0.05 25.18
CA ARG A 202 9.57 0.45 23.77
C ARG A 202 10.39 1.72 23.55
N ARG A 203 10.38 2.65 24.52
CA ARG A 203 11.34 3.77 24.60
C ARG A 203 12.78 3.26 24.76
N ALA A 204 13.00 2.22 25.57
CA ALA A 204 14.31 1.58 25.69
C ALA A 204 14.75 0.96 24.37
N LYS A 205 13.86 0.36 23.58
CA LYS A 205 14.19 -0.19 22.27
C LYS A 205 14.49 0.89 21.23
N ALA A 206 13.71 1.97 21.20
CA ALA A 206 13.95 3.11 20.33
C ALA A 206 15.29 3.81 20.67
N ALA A 207 15.53 4.04 21.97
CA ALA A 207 16.77 4.63 22.45
C ALA A 207 17.98 3.70 22.25
N TYR A 208 17.81 2.38 22.42
CA TYR A 208 18.84 1.37 22.10
C TYR A 208 19.19 1.39 20.62
N LYS A 209 18.20 1.55 19.73
CA LYS A 209 18.44 1.64 18.28
C LYS A 209 19.21 2.92 17.92
N ALA A 210 18.84 4.06 18.51
CA ALA A 210 19.57 5.31 18.32
C ALA A 210 21.02 5.20 18.84
N PHE A 211 21.22 4.56 19.99
CA PHE A 211 22.54 4.27 20.55
C PHE A 211 23.34 3.27 19.69
N GLU A 212 22.68 2.25 19.13
CA GLU A 212 23.31 1.29 18.21
C GLU A 212 23.86 1.99 16.97
N GLU A 213 23.09 2.86 16.34
CA GLU A 213 23.54 3.57 15.12
C GLU A 213 24.73 4.51 15.38
N VAL A 214 24.81 5.15 16.55
CA VAL A 214 25.92 6.04 16.93
C VAL A 214 27.15 5.25 17.38
N MET A 215 26.97 4.18 18.15
CA MET A 215 28.08 3.45 18.78
C MET A 215 28.65 2.33 17.92
N MET A 216 27.88 1.81 16.95
CA MET A 216 28.35 0.77 16.02
C MET A 216 29.57 1.18 15.16
N PRO A 217 29.66 2.39 14.58
CA PRO A 217 30.86 2.80 13.86
C PRO A 217 32.08 2.97 14.78
N GLN A 218 31.90 3.53 15.98
CA GLN A 218 32.98 3.67 16.97
C GLN A 218 33.52 2.31 17.43
N LEU A 219 32.64 1.35 17.74
CA LEU A 219 33.05 0.00 18.13
C LEU A 219 33.79 -0.76 17.01
N ARG A 220 33.45 -0.50 15.74
CA ARG A 220 34.15 -1.10 14.60
C ARG A 220 35.54 -0.51 14.39
N GLU A 221 35.73 0.77 14.75
CA GLU A 221 37.00 1.47 14.67
C GLU A 221 37.94 1.12 15.83
N ASP A 222 37.42 1.07 17.06
CA ASP A 222 38.19 0.75 18.26
C ASP A 222 38.60 -0.73 18.34
N TYR A 223 37.75 -1.62 17.81
CA TYR A 223 37.98 -3.07 17.85
C TYR A 223 37.81 -3.68 16.45
N PRO A 224 38.73 -3.43 15.51
CA PRO A 224 38.63 -4.03 14.18
C PRO A 224 38.78 -5.56 14.27
N GLY A 225 37.96 -6.29 13.51
CA GLY A 225 38.05 -7.75 13.38
C GLY A 225 37.23 -8.59 14.37
N LEU A 226 36.42 -7.96 15.22
CA LEU A 226 35.52 -8.65 16.14
C LEU A 226 34.23 -9.12 15.42
N LYS A 227 33.61 -10.21 15.87
CA LYS A 227 32.38 -10.73 15.25
C LYS A 227 31.18 -9.82 15.58
N LEU A 228 30.21 -9.70 14.68
CA LEU A 228 28.98 -8.92 14.90
C LEU A 228 28.24 -9.28 16.21
N SER A 229 28.28 -10.56 16.61
CA SER A 229 27.70 -11.01 17.89
C SER A 229 28.42 -10.43 19.11
N GLN A 230 29.73 -10.27 19.04
CA GLN A 230 30.56 -9.74 20.12
C GLN A 230 30.45 -8.21 20.18
N TYR A 231 30.34 -7.52 19.02
CA TYR A 231 29.98 -6.10 19.00
C TYR A 231 28.63 -5.86 19.66
N LYS A 232 27.61 -6.69 19.37
CA LYS A 232 26.29 -6.60 20.03
C LYS A 232 26.37 -6.86 21.54
N GLN A 233 27.22 -7.77 22.01
CA GLN A 233 27.45 -7.98 23.44
C GLN A 233 28.08 -6.75 24.10
N LYS A 234 29.12 -6.17 23.47
CA LYS A 234 29.76 -4.93 23.95
C LYS A 234 28.81 -3.74 23.94
N LEU A 235 27.99 -3.63 22.90
CA LEU A 235 26.99 -2.58 22.78
C LEU A 235 25.88 -2.73 23.84
N SER A 236 25.47 -3.96 24.15
CA SER A 236 24.54 -4.23 25.26
C SER A 236 25.15 -3.92 26.63
N GLU A 237 26.44 -4.23 26.84
CA GLU A 237 27.18 -3.90 28.07
C GLU A 237 27.28 -2.38 28.27
N LEU A 238 27.67 -1.65 27.22
CA LEU A 238 27.70 -0.20 27.20
C LEU A 238 26.31 0.41 27.39
N TRP A 239 25.28 -0.16 26.75
CA TRP A 239 23.90 0.29 26.89
C TRP A 239 23.35 0.13 28.32
N ARG A 240 23.65 -0.99 28.99
CA ARG A 240 23.29 -1.19 30.40
C ARG A 240 23.92 -0.15 31.30
N ARG A 241 25.10 0.38 30.94
CA ARG A 241 25.81 1.42 31.70
C ARG A 241 25.51 2.84 31.23
N SER A 242 24.92 3.02 30.04
CA SER A 242 24.67 4.31 29.42
C SER A 242 23.60 5.12 30.18
N PRO A 243 23.78 6.44 30.36
CA PRO A 243 22.75 7.33 30.92
C PRO A 243 21.54 7.50 29.99
N ASP A 244 21.68 7.18 28.70
CA ASP A 244 20.59 7.27 27.71
C ASP A 244 19.60 6.10 27.79
N ASN A 245 19.91 5.09 28.61
CA ASN A 245 18.99 4.00 28.85
C ASN A 245 17.88 4.44 29.81
N PRO A 246 16.62 4.52 29.38
CA PRO A 246 15.52 4.97 30.23
C PRO A 246 15.31 4.06 31.46
N LEU A 247 15.79 2.81 31.43
CA LEU A 247 15.79 1.90 32.59
C LEU A 247 16.73 2.38 33.72
N ASN A 248 17.78 3.14 33.40
CA ASN A 248 18.69 3.71 34.40
C ASN A 248 18.17 5.06 34.95
N GLN A 249 17.17 5.67 34.30
CA GLN A 249 16.62 6.99 34.65
C GLN A 249 15.53 6.91 35.74
N GLU A 250 14.89 5.75 35.93
CA GLU A 250 13.83 5.53 36.94
C GLU A 250 14.36 5.34 38.37
N SER A 251 15.68 5.42 38.58
CA SER A 251 16.32 5.45 39.90
C SER A 251 17.12 6.73 40.14
N LEU A 252 16.59 7.88 39.71
CA LEU A 252 16.86 9.13 40.42
C LEU A 252 16.28 8.98 41.83
N ALA A 253 17.07 8.33 42.67
CA ALA A 253 16.77 8.04 44.04
C ALA A 253 16.30 9.32 44.71
N TYR A 254 15.29 9.15 45.56
CA TYR A 254 14.77 10.05 46.59
C TYR A 254 15.82 10.87 47.39
N ASN A 255 17.13 10.67 47.16
CA ASN A 255 18.27 11.38 47.76
C ASN A 255 18.96 12.41 46.85
N ALA A 256 18.45 12.73 45.66
CA ALA A 256 18.94 13.91 44.92
C ALA A 256 18.39 15.19 45.58
N LYS A 257 19.08 15.62 46.64
CA LYS A 257 18.80 16.86 47.38
C LYS A 257 18.91 18.03 46.41
N LYS A 258 17.77 18.61 46.05
CA LYS A 258 17.63 19.81 45.23
C LYS A 258 18.54 20.91 45.80
N LEU A 259 19.60 21.25 45.06
CA LEU A 259 20.40 22.47 45.27
C LEU A 259 19.74 23.64 44.56
#